data_AF-A0A7J5VB56-F1
#
_entry.id   AF-A0A7J5VB56-F1
#
_cell.length_a   1.000
_cell.length_b   1.000
_cell.length_c   1.000
_cell.angle_alpha   90.00
_cell.angle_beta   90.00
_cell.angle_gamma   90.00
#
_symmetry.space_group_name_H-M   'P 1'
#
loop_
_entity.id
_entity.type
_entity.pdbx_description
1 polymer ?
#
loop_
_entity_poly.entity_id
_entity_poly.type
_entity_poly.pdbx_seq_one_letter_code
_entity_poly.pdbx_strand_id
1 'polypeptide(L)'
;IVTVEGHLLTPHNQCFLVAQSDINFSIVGGFQQWKKAGRIVRKGEHGFLIFVPSKAKQENNSEMISDEEDVHFFTATVFDISQTEVIAKSEAA
;
A
#
# COMPACT_ATOMS: atom_id res chain seq x y z
N ILE A 1 2.30 -10.17 -8.12
CA ILE A 1 1.51 -8.96 -7.77
C ILE A 1 2.43 -7.75 -7.86
N VAL A 2 2.05 -6.72 -8.62
CA VAL A 2 2.84 -5.48 -8.78
C VAL A 2 2.13 -4.30 -8.14
N THR A 3 2.88 -3.25 -7.79
CA THR A 3 2.30 -1.99 -7.33
C THR A 3 1.80 -1.17 -8.52
N VAL A 4 0.91 -0.21 -8.27
CA VAL A 4 0.46 0.77 -9.28
C VAL A 4 1.60 1.63 -9.85
N GLU A 5 2.75 1.69 -9.16
CA GLU A 5 3.98 2.35 -9.64
C GLU A 5 4.86 1.42 -10.48
N GLY A 6 4.48 0.15 -10.66
CA GLY A 6 5.20 -0.84 -11.49
C GLY A 6 6.25 -1.66 -10.72
N HIS A 7 6.36 -1.52 -9.41
CA HIS A 7 7.31 -2.28 -8.60
C HIS A 7 6.74 -3.66 -8.25
N LEU A 8 7.58 -4.70 -8.28
CA LEU A 8 7.17 -6.02 -7.81
C LEU A 8 7.04 -6.03 -6.28
N LEU A 9 5.93 -6.53 -5.75
CA LEU A 9 5.80 -6.74 -4.31
C LEU A 9 6.73 -7.85 -3.82
N THR A 10 7.22 -7.72 -2.59
CA THR A 10 8.03 -8.77 -1.98
C THR A 10 7.24 -10.08 -1.84
N PRO A 11 7.88 -11.26 -1.90
CA PRO A 11 7.19 -12.54 -1.72
C PRO A 11 6.39 -12.61 -0.40
N HIS A 12 6.91 -12.02 0.68
CA HIS A 12 6.22 -11.94 1.97
C HIS A 12 4.88 -11.21 1.87
N ASN A 13 4.87 -10.02 1.26
CA ASN A 13 3.61 -9.28 1.08
C ASN A 13 2.70 -9.93 0.04
N GLN A 14 3.24 -10.66 -0.95
CA GLN A 14 2.40 -11.43 -1.87
C GLN A 14 1.66 -12.56 -1.14
N CYS A 15 2.36 -13.36 -0.34
CA CYS A 15 1.75 -14.40 0.48
C CYS A 15 0.75 -13.80 1.48
N PHE A 16 1.08 -12.68 2.10
CA PHE A 16 0.20 -12.04 3.08
C PHE A 16 -1.10 -11.52 2.46
N LEU A 17 -1.06 -10.98 1.23
CA LEU A 17 -2.27 -10.59 0.50
C LEU A 17 -3.15 -11.79 0.17
N VAL A 18 -2.57 -12.85 -0.41
CA VAL A 18 -3.29 -14.07 -0.79
C VAL A 18 -3.91 -14.77 0.42
N ALA A 19 -3.28 -14.66 1.60
CA ALA A 19 -3.83 -15.21 2.84
C ALA A 19 -5.06 -14.46 3.38
N GLN A 20 -5.30 -13.22 2.95
CA GLN A 20 -6.42 -12.39 3.45
C GLN A 20 -7.72 -12.57 2.67
N SER A 21 -7.68 -13.12 1.45
CA SER A 21 -8.84 -13.21 0.57
C SER A 21 -8.60 -14.14 -0.62
N ASP A 22 -9.70 -14.67 -1.16
CA ASP A 22 -9.69 -15.49 -2.38
C ASP A 22 -9.61 -14.66 -3.69
N ILE A 23 -9.46 -13.33 -3.60
CA ILE A 23 -9.31 -12.51 -4.80
C ILE A 23 -7.97 -12.76 -5.50
N ASN A 24 -7.99 -12.71 -6.83
CA ASN A 24 -6.78 -12.84 -7.63
C ASN A 24 -6.07 -11.47 -7.77
N PHE A 25 -5.17 -11.17 -6.85
CA PHE A 25 -4.40 -9.92 -6.84
C PHE A 25 -3.51 -9.78 -8.09
N SER A 26 -3.61 -8.64 -8.78
CA SER A 26 -2.82 -8.36 -9.98
C SER A 26 -1.97 -7.10 -9.81
N ILE A 27 -2.61 -5.95 -9.64
CA ILE A 27 -2.00 -4.65 -9.43
C ILE A 27 -2.62 -4.06 -8.19
N VAL A 28 -1.81 -3.69 -7.21
CA VAL A 28 -2.28 -3.11 -5.95
C VAL A 28 -1.71 -1.72 -5.70
N GLY A 29 -2.45 -0.91 -4.96
CA GLY A 29 -2.02 0.42 -4.58
C GLY A 29 -2.77 0.93 -3.36
N GLY A 30 -2.15 1.85 -2.62
CA GLY A 30 -2.85 2.62 -1.60
C GLY A 30 -3.89 3.53 -2.23
N PHE A 31 -4.91 3.91 -1.46
CA PHE A 31 -6.02 4.75 -1.95
C PHE A 31 -5.56 6.04 -2.66
N GLN A 32 -4.55 6.72 -2.09
CA GLN A 32 -3.99 7.94 -2.68
C GLN A 32 -3.16 7.64 -3.94
N GLN A 33 -2.49 6.50 -4.03
CA GLN A 33 -1.76 6.11 -5.24
C GLN A 33 -2.73 5.85 -6.38
N TRP A 34 -3.88 5.19 -6.12
CA TRP A 34 -4.93 5.04 -7.12
C TRP A 34 -5.47 6.37 -7.62
N LYS A 35 -5.77 7.31 -6.72
CA LYS A 35 -6.20 8.67 -7.08
C LYS A 35 -5.21 9.37 -8.01
N LYS A 36 -3.90 9.28 -7.71
CA LYS A 36 -2.84 9.83 -8.57
C LYS A 36 -2.79 9.13 -9.94
N ALA A 37 -3.09 7.84 -9.98
CA ALA A 37 -3.18 7.05 -11.20
C ALA A 37 -4.50 7.23 -11.99
N GLY A 38 -5.34 8.21 -11.63
CA GLY A 38 -6.60 8.48 -12.32
C GLY A 38 -7.71 7.46 -12.04
N ARG A 39 -7.59 6.69 -10.95
CA ARG A 39 -8.59 5.73 -10.50
C ARG A 39 -9.03 6.04 -9.09
N ILE A 40 -10.21 5.59 -8.70
CA ILE A 40 -10.71 5.70 -7.33
C ILE A 40 -11.23 4.34 -6.87
N VAL A 41 -10.98 4.00 -5.61
CA VAL A 41 -11.54 2.79 -4.99
C VAL A 41 -13.06 2.98 -4.87
N ARG A 42 -13.83 1.98 -5.31
CA ARG A 42 -15.30 2.02 -5.26
C ARG A 42 -15.79 2.04 -3.82
N LYS A 43 -16.95 2.67 -3.59
CA LYS A 43 -17.56 2.73 -2.26
C LYS A 43 -17.94 1.32 -1.78
N GLY A 44 -17.57 0.98 -0.55
CA GLY A 44 -17.89 -0.32 0.07
C GLY A 44 -16.82 -1.41 -0.12
N GLU A 45 -15.76 -1.13 -0.87
CA GLU A 45 -14.64 -2.05 -1.05
C GLU A 45 -13.82 -2.21 0.23
N HIS A 46 -13.36 -3.44 0.47
CA HIS A 46 -12.52 -3.78 1.61
C HIS A 46 -11.03 -3.67 1.24
N GLY A 47 -10.23 -3.03 2.09
CA GLY A 47 -8.79 -2.91 1.88
C GLY A 47 -8.01 -4.08 2.47
N PHE A 48 -6.82 -4.35 1.94
CA PHE A 48 -5.95 -5.43 2.38
C PHE A 48 -4.67 -4.89 2.98
N LEU A 49 -4.05 -5.63 3.90
CA LEU A 49 -2.85 -5.18 4.61
C LEU A 49 -1.58 -5.70 3.93
N ILE A 50 -0.55 -4.85 3.93
CA ILE A 50 0.84 -5.24 3.63
C ILE A 50 1.76 -4.72 4.73
N PHE A 51 2.92 -5.35 4.92
CA PHE A 51 3.97 -4.84 5.79
C PHE A 51 4.83 -3.82 5.06
N VAL A 52 5.07 -2.68 5.71
CA VAL A 52 5.90 -1.59 5.21
C VAL A 52 6.95 -1.23 6.26
N PRO A 53 8.23 -1.11 5.89
CA PRO A 53 9.26 -0.65 6.82
C PRO A 53 9.04 0.83 7.15
N SER A 54 9.10 1.17 8.44
CA SER A 54 9.20 2.53 8.96
C SER A 54 10.62 2.78 9.39
N LYS A 55 11.17 3.91 8.96
CA LYS A 55 12.37 4.46 9.59
C LYS A 55 11.90 5.20 10.83
N ALA A 56 12.23 4.69 12.01
CA ALA A 56 12.03 5.45 13.23
C ALA A 56 12.71 6.81 13.06
N LYS A 57 11.97 7.91 13.22
CA LYS A 57 12.59 9.22 13.39
C LYS A 57 13.29 9.15 14.74
N GLN A 58 14.61 9.17 14.77
CA GLN A 58 15.33 9.39 16.02
C GLN A 58 14.85 10.72 16.61
N GLU A 59 14.13 10.66 17.72
CA GLU A 59 13.95 11.82 18.57
C GLU A 59 15.31 12.07 19.24
N ASN A 60 15.86 13.26 19.02
CA ASN A 60 17.10 13.73 19.63
C ASN A 60 16.93 13.84 21.16
N ASN A 61 17.00 12.73 21.88
CA ASN A 61 17.29 12.75 23.29
C ASN A 61 18.59 12.00 23.53
N SER A 62 19.62 12.79 23.82
CA SER A 62 20.99 12.40 24.14
C SER A 62 21.01 11.31 25.22
N GLU A 63 21.99 10.40 25.10
CA GLU A 63 22.28 9.28 26.01
C GLU A 63 21.46 8.01 25.78
N MET A 64 21.75 7.30 24.68
CA MET A 64 22.17 5.89 24.70
C MET A 64 22.61 5.50 23.28
N ILE A 65 23.85 5.04 23.16
CA ILE A 65 24.35 4.40 21.94
C ILE A 65 23.68 3.03 21.88
N SER A 66 22.67 2.90 21.03
CA SER A 66 22.12 1.60 20.61
C SER A 66 22.56 1.37 19.18
N ASP A 67 23.58 0.53 19.03
CA ASP A 67 24.03 -0.02 17.77
C ASP A 67 22.92 -0.93 17.20
N GLU A 68 22.02 -0.36 16.40
CA GLU A 68 21.22 -0.97 15.32
C GLU A 68 20.09 0.02 14.97
N GLU A 69 20.01 0.44 13.71
CA GLU A 69 18.85 1.20 13.24
C GLU A 69 17.62 0.28 13.32
N ASP A 70 16.86 0.32 14.41
CA ASP A 70 15.69 -0.54 14.62
C ASP A 70 14.65 -0.27 13.52
N VAL A 71 14.66 -1.11 12.47
CA VAL A 71 13.66 -1.08 11.39
C VAL A 71 12.39 -1.68 11.94
N HIS A 72 11.42 -0.81 12.21
CA HIS A 72 10.09 -1.23 12.62
C HIS A 72 9.22 -1.44 11.39
N PHE A 73 8.33 -2.42 11.43
CA PHE A 73 7.32 -2.61 10.39
C PHE A 73 5.94 -2.21 10.92
N PHE A 74 5.17 -1.56 10.07
CA PHE A 74 3.74 -1.31 10.30
C PHE A 74 2.93 -1.84 9.13
N THR A 75 1.62 -1.92 9.31
CA THR A 75 0.70 -2.34 8.24
C THR A 75 0.18 -1.14 7.47
N ALA A 76 0.14 -1.26 6.15
CA ALA A 76 -0.50 -0.29 5.27
C ALA A 76 -1.64 -0.94 4.48
N THR A 77 -2.70 -0.17 4.22
CA THR A 77 -3.86 -0.63 3.46
C THR A 77 -3.66 -0.41 1.96
N VAL A 78 -3.88 -1.47 1.17
CA VAL A 78 -3.87 -1.47 -0.30
C VAL A 78 -5.17 -2.04 -0.87
N PHE A 79 -5.43 -1.74 -2.13
CA PHE A 79 -6.59 -2.21 -2.89
C PHE A 79 -6.11 -2.77 -4.22
N ASP A 80 -6.73 -3.85 -4.69
CA ASP A 80 -6.51 -4.38 -6.03
C ASP A 80 -7.21 -3.51 -7.09
N ILE A 81 -6.67 -3.50 -8.30
CA ILE A 81 -7.23 -2.73 -9.43
C ILE A 81 -8.69 -3.09 -9.73
N SER A 82 -9.12 -4.34 -9.50
CA SER A 82 -10.51 -4.78 -9.68
C SER A 82 -11.51 -4.08 -8.74
N GLN A 83 -11.01 -3.47 -7.65
CA GLN A 83 -11.80 -2.70 -6.68
C GLN A 83 -11.89 -1.22 -7.05
N THR A 84 -11.34 -0.81 -8.19
CA THR A 84 -11.21 0.60 -8.58
C THR A 84 -11.91 0.89 -9.89
N GLU A 85 -12.36 2.12 -10.06
CA GLU A 85 -12.94 2.66 -11.29
C GLU A 85 -12.16 3.87 -11.79
N VAL A 86 -12.27 4.18 -13.08
CA VAL A 86 -11.61 5.36 -13.68
C VAL A 86 -12.36 6.61 -13.23
N ILE A 87 -11.62 7.62 -12.79
CA ILE A 87 -12.20 8.93 -12.49
C ILE A 87 -12.59 9.55 -13.82
N ALA A 88 -13.89 9.59 -14.13
CA ALA A 88 -14.39 10.34 -15.27
C ALA A 88 -14.02 11.82 -15.06
N LYS A 89 -13.19 12.37 -15.94
CA LYS A 89 -13.05 13.83 -16.04
C LYS A 89 -14.40 14.34 -16.51
N SER A 90 -15.14 15.06 -15.68
CA SER A 90 -16.26 15.85 -16.17
C SER A 90 -15.70 16.84 -17.19
N GLU A 91 -16.04 16.68 -18.46
CA GLU A 91 -15.91 17.76 -19.43
C GLU A 91 -16.82 18.89 -18.94
N ALA A 92 -16.22 19.89 -18.31
CA ALA A 92 -16.92 21.11 -17.96
C ALA A 92 -17.20 21.86 -19.27
N ALA A 93 -18.49 21.94 -19.61
CA ALA A 93 -19.05 22.79 -20.64
C ALA A 93 -18.88 24.28 -20.30
#